data_AF-A0A4Y2CYG6-F1
#
_entry.id   AF-A0A4Y2CYG6-F1
#
_cell.length_a   1.000
_cell.length_b   1.000
_cell.length_c   1.000
_cell.angle_alpha   90.00
_cell.angle_beta   90.00
_cell.angle_gamma   90.00
#
_symmetry.space_group_name_H-M   'P 1'
#
loop_
_entity.id
_entity.type
_entity.pdbx_description
1 polymer ?
#
loop_
_entity_poly.entity_id
_entity_poly.type
_entity_poly.pdbx_seq_one_letter_code
_entity_poly.pdbx_strand_id
1 'polypeptide(L)'
;MGAVFSSKRISTETEESEKKAWCELPLPPLEKIYSYLSHADQVNMSVVCHNWSKGYGSPSLWKNFRFELCELQLSMDTCPLTKFVTKYGSMFRHVEILYRHARNNYAWCRHLIAFLQQMSNNSQLTSVKFRGFMWCFPHIDASFRGDFLGSQDHLKTIQFTYCFCNYGECLELLKELNVNSRNSIEHLRLQVLRWLHTQRIFIARNISRAAVPTEAH
;
A
#
# COMPACT_ATOMS: atom_id res chain seq x y z
N MET A 1 9.43 63.51 31.88
CA MET A 1 9.61 62.24 32.62
C MET A 1 8.32 61.46 32.42
N GLY A 2 8.16 60.62 31.41
CA GLY A 2 8.91 59.38 31.17
C GLY A 2 7.94 58.22 31.44
N ALA A 3 6.93 58.06 30.58
CA ALA A 3 5.96 56.96 30.67
C ALA A 3 6.68 55.64 30.36
N VAL A 4 6.67 54.72 31.33
CA VAL A 4 7.25 53.39 31.18
C VAL A 4 6.32 52.57 30.28
N PHE A 5 6.79 52.31 29.06
CA PHE A 5 6.19 51.33 28.15
C PHE A 5 6.23 49.94 28.81
N SER A 6 5.07 49.43 29.23
CA SER A 6 4.88 48.01 29.53
C SER A 6 4.42 47.30 28.25
N SER A 7 5.38 46.95 27.39
CA SER A 7 5.13 46.18 26.17
C SER A 7 5.96 44.90 26.17
N LYS A 8 5.75 44.04 27.18
CA LYS A 8 6.49 42.76 27.26
C LYS A 8 5.72 41.56 27.84
N ARG A 9 4.38 41.57 27.88
CA ARG A 9 3.58 40.40 28.32
C ARG A 9 2.50 39.92 27.35
N ILE A 10 2.11 40.72 26.36
CA ILE A 10 0.98 40.40 25.46
C ILE A 10 1.36 39.32 24.43
N SER A 11 2.62 39.29 23.98
CA SER A 11 3.08 38.32 22.97
C SER A 11 3.10 36.88 23.49
N THR A 12 3.49 36.65 24.74
CA THR A 12 3.60 35.30 25.32
C THR A 12 2.24 34.65 25.56
N GLU A 13 1.24 35.39 26.04
CA GLU A 13 -0.10 34.85 26.28
C GLU A 13 -0.85 34.54 24.98
N THR A 14 -0.62 35.35 23.93
CA THR A 14 -1.24 35.15 22.61
C THR A 14 -0.66 33.91 21.92
N GLU A 15 0.67 33.73 21.94
CA GLU A 15 1.32 32.54 21.39
C GLU A 15 0.92 31.25 22.12
N GLU A 16 0.75 31.31 23.44
CA GLU A 16 0.37 30.16 24.26
C GLU A 16 -1.11 29.77 24.05
N SER A 17 -1.98 30.76 23.85
CA SER A 17 -3.39 30.57 23.45
C SER A 17 -3.50 29.93 22.06
N GLU A 18 -2.76 30.44 21.07
CA GLU A 18 -2.74 29.87 19.72
C GLU A 18 -2.21 28.43 19.71
N LYS A 19 -1.11 28.16 20.43
CA LYS A 19 -0.57 26.79 20.57
C LYS A 19 -1.61 25.83 21.14
N LYS A 20 -2.38 26.28 22.13
CA LYS A 20 -3.45 25.48 22.74
C LYS A 20 -4.56 25.19 21.72
N ALA A 21 -4.96 26.17 20.92
CA ALA A 21 -5.95 25.99 19.86
C ALA A 21 -5.52 24.95 18.81
N TRP A 22 -4.25 24.96 18.37
CA TRP A 22 -3.72 23.97 17.43
C TRP A 22 -3.57 22.56 18.03
N CYS A 23 -3.31 22.46 19.34
CA CYS A 23 -3.24 21.18 20.03
C CYS A 23 -4.62 20.54 20.22
N GLU A 24 -5.69 21.32 20.23
CA GLU A 24 -7.06 20.85 20.49
C GLU A 24 -7.90 20.69 19.22
N LEU A 25 -7.27 20.79 18.04
CA LEU A 25 -7.94 20.66 16.75
C LEU A 25 -8.74 19.33 16.64
N PRO A 26 -10.02 19.33 16.22
CA PRO A 26 -10.75 18.08 16.02
C PRO A 26 -10.10 17.18 14.94
N LEU A 27 -10.39 15.87 14.99
CA LEU A 27 -9.82 14.91 14.05
C LEU A 27 -10.11 15.22 12.57
N PRO A 28 -11.32 15.62 12.14
CA PRO A 28 -11.58 15.79 10.70
C PRO A 28 -10.72 16.89 10.02
N PRO A 29 -10.56 18.10 10.60
CA PRO A 29 -9.60 19.08 10.09
C PRO A 29 -8.15 18.59 10.14
N LEU A 30 -7.78 17.87 11.19
CA LEU A 30 -6.42 17.34 11.38
C LEU A 30 -6.05 16.28 10.33
N GLU A 31 -6.96 15.35 10.04
CA GLU A 31 -6.84 14.37 8.96
C GLU A 31 -6.72 15.06 7.60
N LYS A 32 -7.49 16.14 7.39
CA LYS A 32 -7.40 16.94 6.18
C LYS A 32 -6.02 17.58 6.02
N ILE A 33 -5.43 18.10 7.09
CA ILE A 33 -4.05 18.62 7.08
C ILE A 33 -3.08 17.51 6.71
N TYR A 34 -3.14 16.35 7.39
CA TYR A 34 -2.28 15.20 7.08
C TYR A 34 -2.34 14.75 5.62
N SER A 35 -3.51 14.86 4.99
CA SER A 35 -3.70 14.49 3.58
C SER A 35 -2.87 15.33 2.58
N TYR A 36 -2.39 16.51 2.97
CA TYR A 36 -1.56 17.38 2.14
C TYR A 36 -0.05 17.19 2.36
N LEU A 37 0.34 16.38 3.34
CA LEU A 37 1.72 16.28 3.80
C LEU A 37 2.46 15.06 3.22
N SER A 38 3.78 15.19 3.08
CA SER A 38 4.64 14.04 2.80
C SER A 38 4.71 13.08 4.00
N HIS A 39 4.99 11.80 3.79
CA HIS A 39 5.12 10.84 4.91
C HIS A 39 6.13 11.29 5.98
N ALA A 40 7.23 11.93 5.58
CA ALA A 40 8.21 12.46 6.52
C ALA A 40 7.62 13.57 7.39
N ASP A 41 6.88 14.51 6.79
CA ASP A 41 6.22 15.59 7.53
C ASP A 41 5.10 15.08 8.43
N GLN A 42 4.35 14.07 7.98
CA GLN A 42 3.32 13.45 8.83
C GLN A 42 3.92 12.85 10.11
N VAL A 43 5.09 12.18 10.01
CA VAL A 43 5.81 11.64 11.17
C VAL A 43 6.27 12.77 12.09
N ASN A 44 6.90 13.80 11.55
CA ASN A 44 7.36 14.96 12.34
C ASN A 44 6.20 15.66 13.06
N MET A 45 5.05 15.78 12.40
CA MET A 45 3.88 16.42 13.01
C MET A 45 3.21 15.53 14.06
N SER A 46 3.30 14.21 13.92
CA SER A 46 2.73 13.27 14.90
C SER A 46 3.35 13.36 16.29
N VAL A 47 4.59 13.87 16.42
CA VAL A 47 5.30 13.98 17.70
C VAL A 47 5.12 15.33 18.39
N VAL A 48 4.39 16.28 17.78
CA VAL A 48 4.20 17.64 18.33
C VAL A 48 3.36 17.62 19.61
N CYS A 49 2.21 16.94 19.59
CA CYS A 49 1.42 16.71 20.80
C CYS A 49 0.52 15.47 20.64
N HIS A 50 -0.12 15.06 21.73
CA HIS A 50 -0.97 13.87 21.79
C HIS A 50 -2.08 13.86 20.74
N ASN A 51 -2.70 15.01 20.49
CA ASN A 51 -3.82 15.08 19.56
C ASN A 51 -3.36 14.92 18.10
N TRP A 52 -2.21 15.49 17.74
CA TRP A 52 -1.56 15.26 16.45
C TRP A 52 -1.17 13.78 16.30
N SER A 53 -0.61 13.16 17.33
CA SER A 53 -0.36 11.71 17.34
C SER A 53 -1.63 10.88 17.12
N LYS A 54 -2.76 11.28 17.70
CA LYS A 54 -4.07 10.61 17.48
C LYS A 54 -4.53 10.77 16.03
N GLY A 55 -4.44 11.98 15.48
CA GLY A 55 -4.76 12.25 14.08
C GLY A 55 -3.93 11.41 13.13
N TYR A 56 -2.61 11.33 13.36
CA TYR A 56 -1.71 10.45 12.61
C TYR A 56 -2.12 8.98 12.69
N GLY A 57 -2.69 8.55 13.82
CA GLY A 57 -3.19 7.19 14.00
C GLY A 57 -4.58 6.93 13.40
N SER A 58 -5.21 7.90 12.75
CA SER A 58 -6.58 7.75 12.26
C SER A 58 -6.67 6.77 11.08
N PRO A 59 -7.68 5.86 11.06
CA PRO A 59 -7.90 4.94 9.95
C PRO A 59 -8.09 5.61 8.59
N SER A 60 -8.58 6.86 8.54
CA SER A 60 -8.81 7.57 7.28
C SER A 60 -7.51 7.85 6.52
N LEU A 61 -6.39 8.08 7.23
CA LEU A 61 -5.07 8.30 6.65
C LEU A 61 -4.47 7.03 6.06
N TRP A 62 -4.72 5.90 6.70
CA TRP A 62 -4.10 4.61 6.35
C TRP A 62 -4.93 3.77 5.39
N LYS A 63 -6.12 4.24 5.00
CA LYS A 63 -6.96 3.57 4.01
C LYS A 63 -6.20 3.25 2.71
N ASN A 64 -5.36 4.18 2.28
CA ASN A 64 -4.50 4.03 1.11
C ASN A 64 -3.06 3.94 1.58
N PHE A 65 -2.39 2.83 1.26
CA PHE A 65 -1.00 2.62 1.64
C PHE A 65 -0.16 2.31 0.42
N ARG A 66 1.04 2.93 0.35
CA ARG A 66 2.02 2.61 -0.68
C ARG A 66 3.23 1.95 -0.03
N PHE A 67 3.46 0.69 -0.39
CA PHE A 67 4.69 -0.02 -0.07
C PHE A 67 5.75 0.30 -1.12
N GLU A 68 6.81 0.96 -0.71
CA GLU A 68 7.96 1.28 -1.53
C GLU A 68 9.22 1.20 -0.67
N LEU A 69 10.28 0.58 -1.21
CA LEU A 69 11.58 0.49 -0.54
C LEU A 69 12.58 1.41 -1.22
N CYS A 70 13.30 2.18 -0.41
CA CYS A 70 14.49 2.93 -0.81
C CYS A 70 15.74 2.05 -0.70
N GLU A 71 16.84 2.44 -1.37
CA GLU A 71 18.10 1.68 -1.34
C GLU A 71 18.63 1.43 0.08
N LEU A 72 18.52 2.42 0.98
CA LEU A 72 18.91 2.28 2.38
C LEU A 72 18.09 1.23 3.14
N GLN A 73 16.83 1.01 2.78
CA GLN A 73 15.98 0.02 3.45
C GLN A 73 16.27 -1.40 2.96
N LEU A 74 16.90 -1.53 1.78
CA LEU A 74 17.28 -2.83 1.22
C LEU A 74 18.51 -3.43 1.89
N SER A 75 19.42 -2.60 2.37
CA SER A 75 20.61 -3.04 3.11
C SER A 75 20.29 -3.40 4.57
N MET A 76 19.09 -3.08 5.07
CA MET A 76 18.67 -3.44 6.42
C MET A 76 18.23 -4.90 6.49
N ASP A 77 18.66 -5.58 7.56
CA ASP A 77 18.22 -6.95 7.87
C ASP A 77 16.72 -7.02 8.16
N THR A 78 16.17 -5.98 8.79
CA THR A 78 14.74 -5.85 9.08
C THR A 78 14.14 -4.69 8.31
N CYS A 79 13.07 -4.93 7.53
CA CYS A 79 12.37 -3.85 6.86
C CYS A 79 11.65 -2.95 7.89
N PRO A 80 11.95 -1.64 7.97
CA PRO A 80 11.30 -0.73 8.92
C PRO A 80 9.78 -0.62 8.70
N LEU A 81 9.29 -0.97 7.51
CA LEU A 81 7.85 -1.01 7.22
C LEU A 81 7.13 -2.13 7.96
N THR A 82 7.83 -3.15 8.48
CA THR A 82 7.19 -4.24 9.25
C THR A 82 6.45 -3.69 10.47
N LYS A 83 7.11 -2.84 11.28
CA LYS A 83 6.49 -2.16 12.44
C LYS A 83 5.27 -1.35 12.03
N PHE A 84 5.33 -0.73 10.85
CA PHE A 84 4.26 0.08 10.31
C PHE A 84 3.02 -0.76 9.96
N VAL A 85 3.23 -1.88 9.26
CA VAL A 85 2.16 -2.83 8.91
C VAL A 85 1.56 -3.48 10.15
N THR A 86 2.37 -3.84 11.14
CA THR A 86 1.86 -4.39 12.41
C THR A 86 0.94 -3.39 13.12
N LYS A 87 1.27 -2.09 13.08
CA LYS A 87 0.49 -1.05 13.78
C LYS A 87 -0.76 -0.62 13.02
N TYR A 88 -0.68 -0.47 11.70
CA TYR A 88 -1.72 0.18 10.89
C TYR A 88 -2.32 -0.70 9.81
N GLY A 89 -1.80 -1.90 9.58
CA GLY A 89 -2.19 -2.74 8.45
C GLY A 89 -3.68 -3.08 8.40
N SER A 90 -4.36 -3.11 9.55
CA SER A 90 -5.81 -3.38 9.64
C SER A 90 -6.69 -2.25 9.13
N MET A 91 -6.09 -1.07 8.95
CA MET A 91 -6.76 0.09 8.38
C MET A 91 -6.60 0.12 6.85
N PHE A 92 -5.70 -0.68 6.28
CA PHE A 92 -5.40 -0.64 4.85
C PHE A 92 -6.57 -1.22 4.07
N ARG A 93 -7.03 -0.46 3.07
CA ARG A 93 -8.07 -0.88 2.11
C ARG A 93 -7.53 -1.00 0.71
N HIS A 94 -6.60 -0.12 0.35
CA HIS A 94 -6.00 -0.04 -0.96
C HIS A 94 -4.48 -0.01 -0.80
N VAL A 95 -3.80 -1.03 -1.31
CA VAL A 95 -2.34 -1.14 -1.21
C VAL A 95 -1.72 -1.06 -2.60
N GLU A 96 -0.82 -0.11 -2.82
CA GLU A 96 0.06 -0.08 -3.98
C GLU A 96 1.46 -0.54 -3.56
N ILE A 97 1.94 -1.62 -4.16
CA ILE A 97 3.29 -2.14 -3.97
C ILE A 97 4.09 -1.74 -5.20
N LEU A 98 5.18 -1.02 -4.98
CA LEU A 98 6.00 -0.43 -6.04
C LEU A 98 7.44 -0.92 -5.98
N TYR A 99 7.91 -1.47 -7.09
CA TYR A 99 9.29 -1.82 -7.35
C TYR A 99 9.91 -0.78 -8.30
N ARG A 100 10.95 -0.05 -7.85
CA ARG A 100 11.67 0.93 -8.67
C ARG A 100 13.07 0.48 -9.13
N HIS A 101 13.56 -0.66 -8.69
CA HIS A 101 14.94 -1.06 -8.99
C HIS A 101 15.08 -1.68 -10.37
N ALA A 102 16.20 -1.41 -11.04
CA ALA A 102 16.44 -1.86 -12.41
C ALA A 102 16.94 -3.32 -12.53
N ARG A 103 17.29 -3.97 -11.42
CA ARG A 103 17.90 -5.31 -11.39
C ARG A 103 17.23 -6.21 -10.37
N ASN A 104 17.43 -7.51 -10.48
CA ASN A 104 17.03 -8.48 -9.46
C ASN A 104 17.65 -8.12 -8.11
N ASN A 105 16.80 -7.92 -7.10
CA ASN A 105 17.24 -7.70 -5.73
C ASN A 105 16.54 -8.69 -4.81
N TYR A 106 17.24 -9.77 -4.47
CA TYR A 106 16.74 -10.80 -3.55
C TYR A 106 16.37 -10.22 -2.18
N ALA A 107 17.07 -9.20 -1.69
CA ALA A 107 16.71 -8.54 -0.43
C ALA A 107 15.35 -7.83 -0.53
N TRP A 108 15.06 -7.22 -1.69
CA TRP A 108 13.75 -6.64 -1.94
C TRP A 108 12.66 -7.73 -1.92
N CYS A 109 12.86 -8.86 -2.60
CA CYS A 109 11.88 -9.94 -2.63
C CYS A 109 11.65 -10.54 -1.22
N ARG A 110 12.70 -10.67 -0.39
CA ARG A 110 12.56 -11.07 1.03
C ARG A 110 11.66 -10.12 1.82
N HIS A 111 11.89 -8.81 1.68
CA HIS A 111 11.09 -7.79 2.38
C HIS A 111 9.63 -7.75 1.91
N LEU A 112 9.39 -8.01 0.62
CA LEU A 112 8.02 -8.17 0.12
C LEU A 112 7.34 -9.40 0.72
N ILE A 113 8.01 -10.56 0.75
CA ILE A 113 7.43 -11.78 1.33
C ILE A 113 7.01 -11.51 2.77
N ALA A 114 7.90 -10.90 3.57
CA ALA A 114 7.58 -10.52 4.95
C ALA A 114 6.39 -9.55 5.03
N PHE A 115 6.32 -8.55 4.13
CA PHE A 115 5.20 -7.63 4.05
C PHE A 115 3.88 -8.36 3.73
N LEU A 116 3.87 -9.22 2.72
CA LEU A 116 2.68 -9.96 2.29
C LEU A 116 2.21 -10.94 3.36
N GLN A 117 3.12 -11.62 4.07
CA GLN A 117 2.78 -12.49 5.22
C GLN A 117 2.04 -11.73 6.32
N GLN A 118 2.49 -10.51 6.64
CA GLN A 118 1.82 -9.67 7.64
C GLN A 118 0.44 -9.22 7.14
N MET A 119 0.33 -8.90 5.86
CA MET A 119 -0.94 -8.51 5.22
C MET A 119 -1.91 -9.68 5.07
N SER A 120 -1.44 -10.92 4.96
CA SER A 120 -2.30 -12.12 4.93
C SER A 120 -3.19 -12.22 6.16
N ASN A 121 -2.69 -11.77 7.31
CA ASN A 121 -3.43 -11.77 8.57
C ASN A 121 -4.35 -10.55 8.73
N ASN A 122 -4.43 -9.67 7.73
CA ASN A 122 -5.03 -8.35 7.86
C ASN A 122 -6.23 -8.15 6.91
N SER A 123 -7.40 -8.59 7.37
CA SER A 123 -8.58 -8.95 6.57
C SER A 123 -9.37 -7.80 5.94
N GLN A 124 -8.84 -6.59 5.85
CA GLN A 124 -9.60 -5.41 5.43
C GLN A 124 -9.28 -4.93 4.00
N LEU A 125 -8.35 -5.60 3.32
CA LEU A 125 -7.89 -5.25 1.99
C LEU A 125 -8.97 -5.47 0.93
N THR A 126 -9.23 -4.43 0.12
CA THR A 126 -10.22 -4.48 -0.98
C THR A 126 -9.57 -4.31 -2.35
N SER A 127 -8.39 -3.69 -2.40
CA SER A 127 -7.64 -3.47 -3.64
C SER A 127 -6.14 -3.63 -3.41
N VAL A 128 -5.47 -4.35 -4.30
CA VAL A 128 -4.01 -4.43 -4.34
C VAL A 128 -3.50 -4.16 -5.75
N LYS A 129 -2.42 -3.36 -5.83
CA LYS A 129 -1.76 -3.02 -7.08
C LYS A 129 -0.28 -3.31 -6.98
N PHE A 130 0.22 -4.18 -7.85
CA PHE A 130 1.63 -4.47 -8.05
C PHE A 130 2.15 -3.68 -9.25
N ARG A 131 3.27 -2.97 -9.09
CA ARG A 131 3.93 -2.19 -10.16
C ARG A 131 5.44 -2.41 -10.23
N GLY A 132 5.94 -2.73 -11.43
CA GLY A 132 7.37 -2.79 -11.74
C GLY A 132 8.06 -4.13 -11.43
N PHE A 133 7.30 -5.18 -11.16
CA PHE A 133 7.82 -6.45 -10.64
C PHE A 133 8.46 -7.39 -11.65
N MET A 134 8.64 -6.97 -12.91
CA MET A 134 9.08 -7.82 -14.02
C MET A 134 10.24 -8.77 -13.66
N TRP A 135 11.20 -8.31 -12.86
CA TRP A 135 12.36 -9.11 -12.46
C TRP A 135 12.15 -9.90 -11.17
N CYS A 136 11.43 -9.38 -10.16
CA CYS A 136 11.24 -10.04 -8.86
C CYS A 136 10.05 -11.02 -8.84
N PHE A 137 8.98 -10.75 -9.60
CA PHE A 137 7.74 -11.55 -9.56
C PHE A 137 7.95 -13.04 -9.85
N PRO A 138 8.78 -13.42 -10.86
CA PRO A 138 9.03 -14.83 -11.15
C PRO A 138 9.75 -15.58 -10.01
N HIS A 139 10.47 -14.87 -9.15
CA HIS A 139 11.21 -15.45 -8.01
C HIS A 139 10.38 -15.55 -6.73
N ILE A 140 9.17 -14.99 -6.73
CA ILE A 140 8.23 -15.19 -5.64
C ILE A 140 7.53 -16.52 -5.91
N ASP A 141 7.47 -17.38 -4.90
CA ASP A 141 6.81 -18.68 -5.01
C ASP A 141 5.34 -18.52 -5.43
N ALA A 142 4.92 -19.32 -6.40
CA ALA A 142 3.54 -19.40 -6.89
C ALA A 142 2.54 -19.72 -5.76
N SER A 143 2.88 -20.68 -4.91
CA SER A 143 2.06 -21.04 -3.75
C SER A 143 1.89 -19.85 -2.82
N PHE A 144 2.97 -19.13 -2.52
CA PHE A 144 2.94 -17.97 -1.63
C PHE A 144 2.07 -16.83 -2.15
N ARG A 145 2.13 -16.54 -3.47
CA ARG A 145 1.22 -15.57 -4.09
C ARG A 145 -0.23 -16.02 -3.95
N GLY A 146 -0.48 -17.30 -4.23
CA GLY A 146 -1.80 -17.93 -4.10
C GLY A 146 -2.35 -17.83 -2.68
N ASP A 147 -1.54 -18.15 -1.68
CA ASP A 147 -1.89 -18.11 -0.27
C ASP A 147 -2.23 -16.69 0.19
N PHE A 148 -1.39 -15.71 -0.17
CA PHE A 148 -1.67 -14.31 0.14
C PHE A 148 -3.01 -13.87 -0.44
N LEU A 149 -3.26 -14.16 -1.73
CA LEU A 149 -4.47 -13.73 -2.42
C LEU A 149 -5.71 -14.49 -1.92
N GLY A 150 -5.57 -15.78 -1.63
CA GLY A 150 -6.62 -16.63 -1.08
C GLY A 150 -6.98 -16.29 0.36
N SER A 151 -6.07 -15.66 1.12
CA SER A 151 -6.35 -15.20 2.49
C SER A 151 -7.14 -13.88 2.53
N GLN A 152 -7.38 -13.21 1.41
CA GLN A 152 -8.07 -11.92 1.38
C GLN A 152 -9.56 -12.06 1.06
N ASP A 153 -10.40 -12.19 2.09
CA ASP A 153 -11.85 -12.40 1.94
C ASP A 153 -12.61 -11.21 1.29
N HIS A 154 -12.05 -10.00 1.36
CA HIS A 154 -12.70 -8.78 0.85
C HIS A 154 -12.03 -8.21 -0.41
N LEU A 155 -11.05 -8.92 -0.96
CA LEU A 155 -10.30 -8.45 -2.12
C LEU A 155 -11.16 -8.51 -3.38
N LYS A 156 -11.45 -7.32 -3.92
CA LYS A 156 -12.26 -7.12 -5.13
C LYS A 156 -11.43 -6.76 -6.34
N THR A 157 -10.35 -6.01 -6.12
CA THR A 157 -9.55 -5.46 -7.22
C THR A 157 -8.10 -5.90 -7.11
N ILE A 158 -7.57 -6.43 -8.21
CA ILE A 158 -6.16 -6.75 -8.35
C ILE A 158 -5.63 -6.13 -9.63
N GLN A 159 -4.54 -5.39 -9.52
CA GLN A 159 -3.85 -4.82 -10.67
C GLN A 159 -2.39 -5.20 -10.70
N PHE A 160 -1.92 -5.69 -11.84
CA PHE A 160 -0.51 -5.91 -12.13
C PHE A 160 -0.08 -5.00 -13.27
N THR A 161 0.98 -4.22 -13.05
CA THR A 161 1.51 -3.27 -14.03
C THR A 161 3.00 -3.47 -14.17
N TYR A 162 3.44 -3.92 -15.35
CA TYR A 162 4.84 -4.25 -15.65
C TYR A 162 5.42 -5.29 -14.68
N CYS A 163 4.63 -6.32 -14.38
CA CYS A 163 4.99 -7.38 -13.42
C CYS A 163 5.44 -8.69 -14.08
N PHE A 164 5.22 -8.84 -15.38
CA PHE A 164 5.47 -10.08 -16.11
C PHE A 164 6.39 -9.82 -17.29
N CYS A 165 7.25 -10.79 -17.58
CA CYS A 165 8.13 -10.80 -18.74
C CYS A 165 7.44 -11.42 -19.97
N ASN A 166 6.50 -12.35 -19.76
CA ASN A 166 5.86 -13.10 -20.84
C ASN A 166 4.42 -13.51 -20.51
N TYR A 167 3.73 -14.05 -21.51
CA TYR A 167 2.34 -14.50 -21.40
C TYR A 167 2.15 -15.76 -20.54
N GLY A 168 3.14 -16.66 -20.50
CA GLY A 168 3.08 -17.87 -19.68
C GLY A 168 3.00 -17.56 -18.19
N GLU A 169 3.83 -16.63 -17.71
CA GLU A 169 3.77 -16.14 -16.32
C GLU A 169 2.40 -15.54 -15.96
N CYS A 170 1.78 -14.81 -16.90
CA CYS A 170 0.41 -14.32 -16.70
C CYS A 170 -0.60 -15.46 -16.59
N LEU A 171 -0.49 -16.49 -17.43
CA LEU A 171 -1.40 -17.64 -17.40
C LEU A 171 -1.30 -18.43 -16.09
N GLU A 172 -0.09 -18.65 -15.57
CA GLU A 172 0.10 -19.34 -14.28
C GLU A 172 -0.54 -18.56 -13.13
N LEU A 173 -0.35 -17.24 -13.07
CA LEU A 173 -1.05 -16.42 -12.09
C LEU A 173 -2.58 -16.52 -12.25
N LEU A 174 -3.10 -16.53 -13.48
CA LEU A 174 -4.54 -16.66 -13.70
C LEU A 174 -5.09 -18.00 -13.20
N LYS A 175 -4.31 -19.08 -13.32
CA LYS A 175 -4.66 -20.39 -12.74
C LYS A 175 -4.66 -20.31 -11.22
N GLU A 176 -3.62 -19.74 -10.61
CA GLU A 176 -3.53 -19.53 -9.16
C GLU A 176 -4.74 -18.73 -8.63
N LEU A 177 -5.07 -17.62 -9.28
CA LEU A 177 -6.24 -16.81 -8.94
C LEU A 177 -7.54 -17.59 -9.09
N ASN A 178 -7.67 -18.42 -10.12
CA ASN A 178 -8.86 -19.23 -10.31
C ASN A 178 -9.07 -20.27 -9.20
N VAL A 179 -7.97 -20.82 -8.66
CA VAL A 179 -8.02 -21.82 -7.58
C VAL A 179 -8.27 -21.15 -6.23
N ASN A 180 -7.61 -20.02 -5.97
CA ASN A 180 -7.55 -19.43 -4.64
C ASN A 180 -8.57 -18.32 -4.40
N SER A 181 -9.08 -17.68 -5.45
CA SER A 181 -10.08 -16.63 -5.27
C SER A 181 -11.45 -17.24 -4.99
N ARG A 182 -12.03 -16.92 -3.84
CA ARG A 182 -13.37 -17.36 -3.39
C ARG A 182 -14.51 -16.66 -4.17
N ASN A 183 -14.32 -16.36 -5.46
CA ASN A 183 -15.19 -15.52 -6.30
C ASN A 183 -15.34 -14.06 -5.84
N SER A 184 -14.50 -13.57 -4.91
CA SER A 184 -14.57 -12.18 -4.42
C SER A 184 -14.00 -11.14 -5.38
N ILE A 185 -13.19 -11.56 -6.36
CA ILE A 185 -12.49 -10.66 -7.29
C ILE A 185 -13.45 -10.21 -8.39
N GLU A 186 -13.77 -8.93 -8.40
CA GLU A 186 -14.61 -8.26 -9.40
C GLU A 186 -13.79 -7.67 -10.56
N HIS A 187 -12.56 -7.24 -10.27
CA HIS A 187 -11.72 -6.49 -11.21
C HIS A 187 -10.28 -7.01 -11.23
N LEU A 188 -9.87 -7.58 -12.37
CA LEU A 188 -8.48 -7.95 -12.62
C LEU A 188 -7.92 -7.15 -13.80
N ARG A 189 -6.84 -6.41 -13.55
CA ARG A 189 -6.13 -5.65 -14.59
C ARG A 189 -4.70 -6.12 -14.74
N LEU A 190 -4.36 -6.61 -15.94
CA LEU A 190 -3.01 -7.01 -16.31
C LEU A 190 -2.45 -6.03 -17.35
N GLN A 191 -1.30 -5.43 -17.06
CA GLN A 191 -0.55 -4.59 -17.97
C GLN A 191 0.89 -5.10 -18.06
N VAL A 192 1.27 -5.64 -19.21
CA VAL A 192 2.58 -6.27 -19.46
C VAL A 192 3.48 -5.30 -20.25
N LEU A 193 4.81 -5.39 -20.07
CA LEU A 193 5.76 -4.67 -20.93
C LEU A 193 5.77 -5.30 -22.32
N ARG A 194 5.49 -4.51 -23.37
CA ARG A 194 5.56 -4.97 -24.77
C ARG A 194 7.02 -5.14 -25.17
N TRP A 195 7.39 -6.30 -25.70
CA TRP A 195 8.38 -6.31 -26.78
C TRP A 195 7.72 -6.34 -28.16
N LEU A 196 6.55 -6.98 -28.36
CA LEU A 196 5.75 -6.87 -29.60
C LEU A 196 4.25 -7.08 -29.25
N HIS A 197 3.36 -6.17 -29.69
CA HIS A 197 1.88 -6.16 -29.52
C HIS A 197 1.30 -6.08 -28.09
N THR A 198 0.53 -5.02 -27.81
CA THR A 198 -0.32 -4.95 -26.60
C THR A 198 -1.58 -5.73 -26.81
N GLN A 199 -1.80 -6.71 -25.96
CA GLN A 199 -3.15 -7.01 -25.51
C GLN A 199 -3.37 -6.30 -24.19
N ARG A 200 -4.32 -5.35 -24.15
CA ARG A 200 -4.96 -4.97 -22.90
C ARG A 200 -5.89 -6.12 -22.58
N ILE A 201 -5.45 -7.08 -21.78
CA ILE A 201 -6.35 -8.12 -21.31
C ILE A 201 -7.14 -7.50 -20.14
N PHE A 202 -8.36 -7.04 -20.45
CA PHE A 202 -9.34 -6.68 -19.44
C PHE A 202 -10.11 -7.95 -19.11
N ILE A 203 -9.74 -8.63 -18.02
CA ILE A 203 -10.54 -9.75 -17.51
C ILE A 203 -11.50 -9.16 -16.47
N ALA A 204 -12.66 -8.67 -16.93
CA ALA A 204 -13.84 -8.59 -16.09
C ALA A 204 -14.40 -10.01 -16.02
N ARG A 205 -14.09 -10.75 -14.95
CA ARG A 205 -14.49 -12.15 -14.85
C ARG A 205 -15.87 -12.23 -14.22
N ASN A 206 -16.88 -12.54 -15.03
CA ASN A 206 -17.92 -13.47 -14.58
C ASN A 206 -17.30 -14.87 -14.72
N ILE A 207 -16.85 -15.45 -13.61
CA ILE A 207 -16.33 -16.83 -13.58
C ILE A 207 -17.53 -17.77 -13.71
N SER A 208 -17.97 -18.00 -14.94
CA SER A 208 -18.83 -19.12 -15.32
C SER A 208 -18.62 -19.42 -16.80
N ARG A 209 -18.14 -20.64 -17.07
CA ARG A 209 -17.80 -21.27 -18.37
C ARG A 209 -16.44 -20.93 -18.96
N ALA A 210 -15.44 -21.71 -18.56
CA ALA A 210 -14.33 -22.08 -19.43
C ALA A 210 -13.86 -23.51 -19.10
N ALA A 211 -14.50 -24.49 -19.75
CA ALA A 211 -14.04 -25.84 -20.09
C ALA A 211 -15.21 -26.44 -20.89
N VAL A 212 -15.10 -26.78 -22.17
CA VAL A 212 -14.32 -27.90 -22.72
C VAL A 212 -13.91 -27.56 -24.17
N PRO A 213 -12.68 -27.87 -24.63
CA PRO A 213 -12.38 -27.88 -26.06
C PRO A 213 -12.97 -29.15 -26.69
N THR A 214 -13.89 -28.99 -27.64
CA THR A 214 -14.36 -30.10 -28.47
C THR A 214 -13.24 -30.47 -29.44
N GLU A 215 -12.68 -31.67 -29.28
CA GLU A 215 -11.84 -32.30 -30.29
C GLU A 215 -12.68 -32.56 -31.55
N ALA A 216 -12.19 -32.09 -32.69
CA ALA A 216 -12.75 -32.40 -34.00
C ALA A 216 -12.15 -33.72 -34.49
N HIS A 217 -13.03 -34.69 -34.78
CA HIS A 217 -12.75 -35.80 -35.68
C HIS A 217 -13.28 -35.47 -37.08
#